data_AF-A0A2A2LSE8-F1
#
_entry.id   AF-A0A2A2LSE8-F1
#
_cell.length_a   1.000
_cell.length_b   1.000
_cell.length_c   1.000
_cell.angle_alpha   90.00
_cell.angle_beta   90.00
_cell.angle_gamma   90.00
#
_symmetry.space_group_name_H-M   'P 1'
#
loop_
_entity.id
_entity.type
_entity.pdbx_description
1 polymer ?
#
loop_
_entity_poly.entity_id
_entity_poly.type
_entity_poly.pdbx_seq_one_letter_code
_entity_poly.pdbx_strand_id
1 'polypeptide(L)'
;ATHGVSRGQWYFEVQFLRQPKDSHIRIGWSQRYSPLQACVGYTKFSYGWRSLKGTKFHDGYGATYFPQGFKKGDVLGCLIELPERDAKFESGQPKHSVARVSLKDHPIVRFKGHYFFEVHDNANETANNLLPLPWSRVEFFLNGRSCGTAYEEIYEGTYYPAISIFKNATVRCNFGPSFSFPPPFHAQPISERATQYQSEQTMADLVYIANRNKELVQSQGVRDYQFCATPKQSCPEKAVRKNAD
;
A
#
# COMPACT_ATOMS: atom_id res chain seq x y z
N ALA A 1 7.63 2.02 2.35
CA ALA A 1 7.36 2.63 1.03
C ALA A 1 5.94 3.22 1.03
N THR A 2 5.58 4.01 0.01
CA THR A 2 4.25 4.67 -0.08
C THR A 2 3.15 3.75 -0.61
N HIS A 3 3.52 2.70 -1.34
CA HIS A 3 2.58 1.78 -1.99
C HIS A 3 2.66 0.40 -1.34
N GLY A 4 1.49 -0.16 -1.01
CA GLY A 4 1.35 -1.47 -0.37
C GLY A 4 0.65 -2.49 -1.26
N VAL A 5 0.94 -3.76 -1.02
CA VAL A 5 0.49 -4.91 -1.81
C VAL A 5 -0.33 -5.85 -0.93
N SER A 6 -1.37 -6.45 -1.49
CA SER A 6 -2.32 -7.30 -0.74
C SER A 6 -2.69 -8.60 -1.46
N ARG A 7 -2.14 -8.83 -2.66
CA ARG A 7 -2.34 -10.00 -3.53
C ARG A 7 -1.21 -10.05 -4.57
N GLY A 8 -0.98 -11.21 -5.18
CA GLY A 8 0.04 -11.40 -6.20
C GLY A 8 1.46 -11.52 -5.65
N GLN A 9 2.44 -11.52 -6.55
CA GLN A 9 3.86 -11.68 -6.23
C GLN A 9 4.63 -10.40 -6.48
N TRP A 10 5.32 -9.89 -5.46
CA TRP A 10 5.96 -8.58 -5.49
C TRP A 10 7.38 -8.63 -4.98
N TYR A 11 8.25 -7.83 -5.60
CA TYR A 11 9.67 -7.81 -5.31
C TYR A 11 10.24 -6.39 -5.21
N PHE A 12 11.19 -6.22 -4.30
CA PHE A 12 12.07 -5.05 -4.23
C PHE A 12 13.47 -5.42 -3.74
N GLU A 13 14.44 -4.57 -4.04
CA GLU A 13 15.82 -4.71 -3.58
C GLU A 13 16.21 -3.64 -2.56
N VAL A 14 17.17 -3.99 -1.71
CA VAL A 14 17.84 -3.08 -0.79
C VAL A 14 19.35 -3.29 -0.89
N GLN A 15 20.08 -2.25 -1.26
CA GLN A 15 21.54 -2.24 -1.26
C GLN A 15 22.06 -1.74 0.08
N PHE A 16 22.91 -2.51 0.76
CA PHE A 16 23.50 -2.11 2.04
C PHE A 16 24.80 -1.31 1.83
N LEU A 17 24.71 0.02 1.87
CA LEU A 17 25.80 0.92 1.45
C LEU A 17 26.85 1.17 2.53
N ARG A 18 26.42 1.42 3.77
CA ARG A 18 27.32 1.79 4.87
C ARG A 18 26.91 1.09 6.14
N GLN A 19 27.88 0.41 6.78
CA GLN A 19 27.70 -0.26 8.05
C GLN A 19 28.79 0.18 9.04
N PRO A 20 28.60 1.30 9.77
CA PRO A 20 29.47 1.66 10.89
C PRO A 20 29.55 0.57 11.97
N LYS A 21 30.51 0.70 12.89
CA LYS A 21 30.66 -0.24 14.01
C LYS A 21 29.35 -0.38 14.81
N ASP A 22 28.97 -1.63 15.08
CA ASP A 22 27.75 -1.99 15.82
C ASP A 22 26.46 -1.38 15.25
N SER A 23 26.42 -1.18 13.93
CA SER A 23 25.22 -0.78 13.19
C SER A 23 24.64 -1.96 12.42
N HIS A 24 23.31 -1.98 12.35
CA HIS A 24 22.56 -3.09 11.78
C HIS A 24 21.32 -2.57 11.08
N ILE A 25 20.80 -3.38 10.17
CA ILE A 25 19.53 -3.10 9.51
C ILE A 25 18.62 -4.32 9.64
N ARG A 26 17.32 -4.06 9.53
CA ARG A 26 16.31 -5.08 9.27
C ARG A 26 15.54 -4.70 8.02
N ILE A 27 15.33 -5.65 7.13
CA ILE A 27 14.56 -5.48 5.90
C ILE A 27 13.39 -6.43 5.90
N GLY A 28 12.30 -6.08 5.21
CA GLY A 28 11.18 -6.98 5.01
C GLY A 28 9.90 -6.25 4.71
N TRP A 29 8.81 -6.77 5.27
CA TRP A 29 7.45 -6.31 4.97
C TRP A 29 6.74 -5.92 6.26
N SER A 30 5.95 -4.85 6.19
CA SER A 30 5.16 -4.37 7.32
C SER A 30 3.78 -3.91 6.87
N GLN A 31 2.76 -4.22 7.66
CA GLN A 31 1.45 -3.59 7.52
C GLN A 31 1.45 -2.18 8.14
N ARG A 32 0.42 -1.38 7.83
CA ARG A 32 0.30 0.03 8.25
C ARG A 32 0.27 0.23 9.77
N TYR A 33 -0.19 -0.77 10.51
CA TYR A 33 -0.42 -0.69 11.96
C TYR A 33 0.86 -0.89 12.79
N SER A 34 1.98 -1.24 12.16
CA SER A 34 3.25 -1.37 12.87
C SER A 34 3.80 0.02 13.26
N PRO A 35 4.20 0.26 14.52
CA PRO A 35 4.76 1.54 14.94
C PRO A 35 6.06 1.87 14.18
N LEU A 36 6.14 3.06 13.57
CA LEU A 36 7.31 3.49 12.79
C LEU A 36 8.61 3.55 13.59
N GLN A 37 8.52 3.75 14.92
CA GLN A 37 9.69 3.78 15.81
C GLN A 37 10.20 2.38 16.18
N ALA A 38 9.41 1.34 15.92
CA ALA A 38 9.80 -0.04 16.17
C ALA A 38 10.58 -0.63 14.98
N CYS A 39 11.40 -1.64 15.27
CA CYS A 39 12.11 -2.36 14.21
C CYS A 39 11.16 -3.30 13.45
N VAL A 40 11.41 -3.53 12.16
CA VAL A 40 10.70 -4.57 11.38
C VAL A 40 10.83 -5.91 12.11
N GLY A 41 9.70 -6.59 12.30
CA GLY A 41 9.57 -7.84 13.04
C GLY A 41 9.32 -7.66 14.55
N TYR A 42 9.12 -6.43 15.05
CA TYR A 42 8.79 -6.19 16.45
C TYR A 42 7.34 -6.52 16.81
N THR A 43 6.41 -6.27 15.89
CA THR A 43 4.97 -6.54 16.08
C THR A 43 4.49 -7.66 15.16
N LYS A 44 3.34 -8.26 15.47
CA LYS A 44 2.58 -9.17 14.58
C LYS A 44 2.35 -8.64 13.17
N PHE A 45 2.32 -7.31 12.99
CA PHE A 45 2.13 -6.68 11.68
C PHE A 45 3.34 -6.69 10.75
N SER A 46 4.48 -7.26 11.17
CA SER A 46 5.73 -7.09 10.42
C SER A 46 6.60 -8.36 10.45
N TYR A 47 7.34 -8.55 9.36
CA TYR A 47 8.20 -9.71 9.13
C TYR A 47 9.55 -9.19 8.62
N GLY A 48 10.63 -9.44 9.37
CA GLY A 48 11.91 -8.80 9.11
C GLY A 48 13.12 -9.73 9.19
N TRP A 49 14.08 -9.55 8.28
CA TRP A 49 15.37 -10.21 8.30
C TRP A 49 16.47 -9.26 8.76
N ARG A 50 17.22 -9.66 9.79
CA ARG A 50 18.24 -8.84 10.45
C ARG A 50 19.66 -9.17 9.94
N SER A 51 20.44 -8.12 9.69
CA SER A 51 21.84 -8.25 9.24
C SER A 51 22.73 -8.99 10.25
N LEU A 52 22.53 -8.71 11.55
CA LEU A 52 23.27 -9.37 12.63
C LEU A 52 22.81 -10.81 12.81
N LYS A 53 23.74 -11.76 12.64
CA LYS A 53 23.53 -13.22 12.77
C LYS A 53 22.50 -13.81 11.79
N GLY A 54 22.03 -13.01 10.83
CA GLY A 54 21.09 -13.44 9.79
C GLY A 54 19.77 -14.03 10.30
N THR A 55 19.30 -13.55 11.45
CA THR A 55 18.06 -14.01 12.09
C THR A 55 16.83 -13.35 11.49
N LYS A 56 15.73 -14.09 11.37
CA LYS A 56 14.40 -13.58 11.03
C LYS A 56 13.64 -13.17 12.30
N PHE A 57 12.84 -12.12 12.25
CA PHE A 57 12.07 -11.54 13.36
C PHE A 57 10.60 -11.39 13.03
N HIS A 58 9.73 -11.84 13.92
CA HIS A 58 8.29 -11.62 13.87
C HIS A 58 7.73 -11.61 15.29
N ASP A 59 6.81 -10.70 15.58
CA ASP A 59 6.22 -10.53 16.92
C ASP A 59 7.26 -10.41 18.06
N GLY A 60 8.39 -9.77 17.78
CA GLY A 60 9.49 -9.62 18.72
C GLY A 60 10.39 -10.85 18.86
N TYR A 61 9.96 -12.01 18.36
CA TYR A 61 10.72 -13.26 18.41
C TYR A 61 11.72 -13.35 17.26
N GLY A 62 12.98 -13.63 17.60
CA GLY A 62 14.06 -13.84 16.65
C GLY A 62 14.40 -15.32 16.50
N ALA A 63 14.44 -15.83 15.27
CA ALA A 63 14.85 -17.18 14.94
C ALA A 63 16.02 -17.18 13.95
N THR A 64 16.88 -18.19 14.00
CA THR A 64 17.91 -18.41 12.97
C THR A 64 17.22 -18.66 11.64
N TYR A 65 17.71 -18.01 10.58
CA TYR A 65 17.17 -18.15 9.24
C TYR A 65 18.30 -18.37 8.23
N PHE A 66 19.22 -17.41 8.14
CA PHE A 66 20.36 -17.51 7.23
C PHE A 66 21.65 -17.19 7.98
N PRO A 67 22.32 -18.17 8.61
CA PRO A 67 23.41 -17.93 9.58
C PRO A 67 24.56 -17.03 9.08
N GLN A 68 24.86 -17.06 7.78
CA GLN A 68 25.86 -16.18 7.16
C GLN A 68 25.52 -14.70 7.34
N GLY A 69 24.23 -14.37 7.46
CA GLY A 69 23.72 -13.02 7.49
C GLY A 69 24.05 -12.26 6.23
N PHE A 70 24.13 -10.94 6.36
CA PHE A 70 24.49 -10.03 5.27
C PHE A 70 25.12 -8.76 5.85
N LYS A 71 25.89 -8.07 5.01
CA LYS A 71 26.74 -6.95 5.42
C LYS A 71 26.81 -5.86 4.36
N LYS A 72 27.55 -4.80 4.67
CA LYS A 72 27.89 -3.75 3.71
C LYS A 72 28.37 -4.35 2.38
N GLY A 73 27.82 -3.85 1.28
CA GLY A 73 28.14 -4.24 -0.09
C GLY A 73 27.12 -5.18 -0.71
N ASP A 74 26.34 -5.89 0.11
CA ASP A 74 25.34 -6.84 -0.37
C ASP A 74 24.11 -6.13 -0.95
N VAL A 75 23.51 -6.77 -1.95
CA VAL A 75 22.18 -6.46 -2.48
C VAL A 75 21.20 -7.52 -2.00
N LEU A 76 20.16 -7.06 -1.32
CA LEU A 76 19.17 -7.91 -0.66
C LEU A 76 17.87 -7.86 -1.44
N GLY A 77 17.38 -9.00 -1.91
CA GLY A 77 16.07 -9.11 -2.52
C GLY A 77 15.00 -9.48 -1.48
N CYS A 78 13.82 -8.88 -1.60
CA CYS A 78 12.67 -9.13 -0.74
C CYS A 78 11.49 -9.52 -1.62
N LEU A 79 11.11 -10.80 -1.60
CA LEU A 79 9.92 -11.32 -2.27
C LEU A 79 8.79 -11.47 -1.24
N ILE A 80 7.58 -11.09 -1.65
CA ILE A 80 6.34 -11.47 -0.97
C ILE A 80 5.41 -12.10 -1.99
N GLU A 81 4.82 -13.21 -1.60
CA GLU A 81 3.79 -13.90 -2.36
C GLU A 81 2.52 -13.92 -1.54
N LEU A 82 1.46 -13.40 -2.13
CA LEU A 82 0.13 -13.32 -1.54
C LEU A 82 -0.83 -14.00 -2.51
N PRO A 83 -1.70 -14.90 -2.04
CA PRO A 83 -2.71 -15.49 -2.91
C PRO A 83 -3.58 -14.38 -3.53
N GLU A 84 -4.06 -14.64 -4.74
CA GLU A 84 -5.13 -13.82 -5.31
C GLU A 84 -6.35 -13.93 -4.39
N ARG A 85 -7.04 -12.81 -4.18
CA ARG A 85 -8.28 -12.83 -3.42
C ARG A 85 -9.36 -13.39 -4.33
N ASP A 86 -9.86 -14.59 -4.03
CA ASP A 86 -11.12 -15.05 -4.61
C ASP A 86 -12.18 -14.00 -4.29
N ALA A 87 -12.81 -13.43 -5.32
CA ALA A 87 -13.98 -12.57 -5.17
C ALA A 87 -15.21 -13.40 -4.75
N LYS A 88 -15.12 -14.15 -3.64
CA LYS A 88 -16.28 -14.79 -3.04
C LYS A 88 -17.07 -13.72 -2.30
N PHE A 89 -18.06 -13.16 -2.99
CA PHE A 89 -19.15 -12.40 -2.40
C PHE A 89 -20.01 -13.33 -1.54
N GLU A 90 -19.52 -13.78 -0.39
CA GLU A 90 -20.35 -14.51 0.54
C GLU A 90 -21.13 -13.52 1.42
N SER A 91 -22.46 -13.60 1.35
CA SER A 91 -23.39 -13.17 2.39
C SER A 91 -23.46 -11.66 2.69
N GLY A 92 -23.81 -10.84 1.70
CA GLY A 92 -24.52 -9.57 1.93
C GLY A 92 -23.76 -8.40 2.59
N GLN A 93 -22.49 -8.58 3.00
CA GLN A 93 -21.59 -7.49 3.36
C GLN A 93 -20.15 -7.85 2.93
N PRO A 94 -19.43 -6.98 2.19
CA PRO A 94 -18.04 -7.24 1.87
C PRO A 94 -17.20 -7.03 3.14
N LYS A 95 -16.97 -8.10 3.92
CA LYS A 95 -16.03 -8.03 5.07
C LYS A 95 -14.60 -7.71 4.62
N HIS A 96 -14.26 -8.03 3.38
CA HIS A 96 -12.93 -7.84 2.79
C HIS A 96 -13.07 -7.35 1.35
N SER A 97 -13.41 -6.07 1.15
CA SER A 97 -13.55 -5.52 -0.20
C SER A 97 -12.22 -5.64 -0.96
N VAL A 98 -12.28 -6.29 -2.12
CA VAL A 98 -11.18 -6.31 -3.13
C VAL A 98 -10.89 -4.88 -3.60
N ALA A 99 -11.90 -4.00 -3.53
CA ALA A 99 -11.79 -2.59 -3.79
C ALA A 99 -11.23 -1.85 -2.57
N ARG A 100 -10.36 -0.88 -2.84
CA ARG A 100 -9.95 0.10 -1.84
C ARG A 100 -11.13 0.92 -1.36
N VAL A 101 -11.03 1.42 -0.14
CA VAL A 101 -11.99 2.35 0.44
C VAL A 101 -11.59 3.77 0.01
N SER A 102 -12.57 4.55 -0.43
CA SER A 102 -12.41 5.98 -0.66
C SER A 102 -12.10 6.67 0.66
N LEU A 103 -11.21 7.66 0.66
CA LEU A 103 -10.95 8.48 1.86
C LEU A 103 -11.86 9.71 1.94
N LYS A 104 -12.79 9.87 0.98
CA LYS A 104 -13.61 11.09 0.85
C LYS A 104 -14.69 11.24 1.92
N ASP A 105 -14.94 10.20 2.71
CA ASP A 105 -15.78 10.21 3.91
C ASP A 105 -15.04 10.67 5.17
N HIS A 106 -13.71 10.74 5.13
CA HIS A 106 -12.92 11.09 6.31
C HIS A 106 -12.93 12.60 6.58
N PRO A 107 -12.83 13.02 7.86
CA PRO A 107 -12.71 14.43 8.22
C PRO A 107 -11.50 15.08 7.53
N ILE A 108 -11.69 16.31 7.06
CA ILE A 108 -10.63 17.12 6.49
C ILE A 108 -10.10 18.07 7.56
N VAL A 109 -8.80 18.02 7.80
CA VAL A 109 -8.10 18.92 8.73
C VAL A 109 -7.15 19.85 7.97
N ARG A 110 -7.08 21.11 8.41
CA ARG A 110 -6.13 22.10 7.86
C ARG A 110 -4.93 22.22 8.78
N PHE A 111 -3.75 21.88 8.28
CA PHE A 111 -2.50 21.98 9.01
C PHE A 111 -1.44 22.72 8.19
N LYS A 112 -0.88 23.80 8.75
CA LYS A 112 0.15 24.63 8.10
C LYS A 112 -0.21 25.03 6.66
N GLY A 113 -1.45 25.45 6.43
CA GLY A 113 -1.93 25.89 5.12
C GLY A 113 -2.30 24.77 4.14
N HIS A 114 -2.13 23.50 4.49
CA HIS A 114 -2.46 22.35 3.65
C HIS A 114 -3.63 21.55 4.23
N TYR A 115 -4.38 20.85 3.38
CA TYR A 115 -5.52 20.03 3.77
C TYR A 115 -5.16 18.54 3.76
N PHE A 116 -5.54 17.82 4.81
CA PHE A 116 -5.29 16.39 4.97
C PHE A 116 -6.58 15.67 5.38
N PHE A 117 -6.69 14.39 4.99
CA PHE A 117 -7.70 13.49 5.55
C PHE A 117 -7.18 12.91 6.87
N GLU A 118 -8.01 12.93 7.90
CA GLU A 118 -7.70 12.31 9.19
C GLU A 118 -8.21 10.87 9.21
N VAL A 119 -7.29 9.90 9.37
CA VAL A 119 -7.61 8.47 9.45
C VAL A 119 -7.20 7.96 10.83
N HIS A 120 -8.16 7.34 11.54
CA HIS A 120 -7.91 6.75 12.85
C HIS A 120 -7.52 5.28 12.70
N ASP A 121 -6.38 4.90 13.27
CA ASP A 121 -5.86 3.53 13.23
C ASP A 121 -6.08 2.82 14.58
N ASN A 122 -6.86 1.74 14.58
CA ASN A 122 -7.07 0.89 15.76
C ASN A 122 -6.11 -0.33 15.73
N ALA A 123 -4.84 -0.10 16.01
CA ALA A 123 -3.81 -1.14 15.94
C ALA A 123 -4.08 -2.33 16.89
N ASN A 124 -4.55 -2.07 18.12
CA ASN A 124 -4.80 -3.12 19.12
C ASN A 124 -5.96 -4.04 18.72
N GLU A 125 -7.07 -3.47 18.26
CA GLU A 125 -8.23 -4.22 17.77
C GLU A 125 -7.86 -5.06 16.56
N THR A 126 -7.11 -4.46 15.61
CA THR A 126 -6.64 -5.17 14.42
C THR A 126 -5.74 -6.35 14.81
N ALA A 127 -4.83 -6.17 15.78
CA ALA A 127 -3.91 -7.20 16.23
C ALA A 127 -4.62 -8.44 16.82
N ASN A 128 -5.79 -8.23 17.42
CA ASN A 128 -6.62 -9.29 18.00
C ASN A 128 -7.41 -10.07 16.93
N ASN A 129 -7.64 -9.47 15.77
CA ASN A 129 -8.43 -10.03 14.67
C ASN A 129 -7.57 -10.46 13.47
N LEU A 130 -6.28 -10.71 13.67
CA LEU A 130 -5.38 -11.16 12.60
C LEU A 130 -5.67 -12.61 12.19
N LEU A 131 -5.91 -12.81 10.90
CA LEU A 131 -6.15 -14.12 10.30
C LEU A 131 -4.92 -14.56 9.51
N PRO A 132 -4.32 -15.74 9.78
CA PRO A 132 -3.28 -16.30 8.91
C PRO A 132 -3.82 -16.46 7.49
N LEU A 133 -3.00 -16.15 6.48
CA LEU A 133 -3.35 -16.26 5.07
C LEU A 133 -2.65 -17.49 4.47
N PRO A 134 -3.35 -18.62 4.26
CA PRO A 134 -2.74 -19.80 3.67
C PRO A 134 -2.09 -19.50 2.31
N TRP A 135 -1.00 -20.18 2.01
CA TRP A 135 -0.26 -20.08 0.73
C TRP A 135 0.38 -18.71 0.48
N SER A 136 0.44 -17.86 1.50
CA SER A 136 1.29 -16.68 1.49
C SER A 136 2.68 -17.02 2.00
N ARG A 137 3.72 -16.38 1.44
CA ARG A 137 5.09 -16.53 1.91
C ARG A 137 5.94 -15.29 1.68
N VAL A 138 7.01 -15.20 2.45
CA VAL A 138 8.06 -14.19 2.30
C VAL A 138 9.39 -14.90 2.15
N GLU A 139 10.17 -14.50 1.16
CA GLU A 139 11.48 -15.07 0.85
C GLU A 139 12.48 -13.94 0.64
N PHE A 140 13.71 -14.16 1.11
CA PHE A 140 14.81 -13.21 0.93
C PHE A 140 15.89 -13.76 0.02
N PHE A 141 16.58 -12.85 -0.64
CA PHE A 141 17.67 -13.15 -1.56
C PHE A 141 18.93 -12.39 -1.16
N LEU A 142 20.08 -13.03 -1.26
CA LEU A 142 21.39 -12.41 -1.06
C LEU A 142 22.16 -12.45 -2.38
N ASN A 143 22.39 -11.27 -2.96
CA ASN A 143 23.08 -11.11 -4.25
C ASN A 143 22.50 -12.02 -5.35
N GLY A 144 21.16 -12.05 -5.42
CA GLY A 144 20.39 -12.86 -6.38
C GLY A 144 20.19 -14.34 -6.01
N ARG A 145 20.85 -14.84 -4.96
CA ARG A 145 20.68 -16.23 -4.49
C ARG A 145 19.58 -16.30 -3.44
N SER A 146 18.66 -17.24 -3.58
CA SER A 146 17.63 -17.51 -2.57
C SER A 146 18.26 -17.90 -1.23
N CYS A 147 17.74 -17.33 -0.15
CA CYS A 147 18.05 -17.73 1.23
C CYS A 147 17.00 -18.71 1.79
N GLY A 148 16.07 -19.21 0.96
CA GLY A 148 14.95 -20.07 1.34
C GLY A 148 13.77 -19.31 1.93
N THR A 149 12.63 -19.98 2.09
CA THR A 149 11.42 -19.34 2.64
C THR A 149 11.63 -18.88 4.09
N ALA A 150 11.42 -17.59 4.36
CA ALA A 150 11.59 -17.02 5.68
C ALA A 150 10.31 -17.14 6.52
N TYR A 151 9.16 -16.89 5.90
CA TYR A 151 7.86 -16.93 6.56
C TYR A 151 6.84 -17.56 5.62
N GLU A 152 5.96 -18.36 6.20
CA GLU A 152 4.82 -18.99 5.54
C GLU A 152 3.57 -18.64 6.34
N GLU A 153 2.43 -18.60 5.67
CA GLU A 153 1.13 -18.32 6.29
C GLU A 153 1.12 -16.99 7.07
N ILE A 154 1.67 -15.93 6.46
CA ILE A 154 1.67 -14.59 7.07
C ILE A 154 0.24 -14.07 7.22
N TYR A 155 0.02 -13.12 8.14
CA TYR A 155 -1.32 -12.61 8.40
C TYR A 155 -1.90 -11.87 7.18
N GLU A 156 -3.22 -11.94 7.00
CA GLU A 156 -3.92 -11.16 6.00
C GLU A 156 -3.69 -9.66 6.23
N GLY A 157 -3.48 -8.91 5.15
CA GLY A 157 -3.35 -7.47 5.22
C GLY A 157 -2.71 -6.87 3.97
N THR A 158 -2.51 -5.55 4.03
CA THR A 158 -1.72 -4.83 3.02
C THR A 158 -0.31 -4.62 3.54
N TYR A 159 0.68 -5.13 2.81
CA TYR A 159 2.09 -5.08 3.17
C TYR A 159 2.83 -4.01 2.37
N TYR A 160 3.72 -3.32 3.06
CA TYR A 160 4.59 -2.29 2.50
C TYR A 160 6.04 -2.74 2.65
N PRO A 161 6.91 -2.49 1.65
CA PRO A 161 8.34 -2.59 1.83
C PRO A 161 8.79 -1.75 3.02
N ALA A 162 9.47 -2.40 3.96
CA ALA A 162 9.86 -1.81 5.23
C ALA A 162 11.35 -2.06 5.53
N ILE A 163 12.02 -1.03 6.02
CA ILE A 163 13.40 -1.10 6.46
C ILE A 163 13.52 -0.40 7.81
N SER A 164 14.20 -1.03 8.75
CA SER A 164 14.63 -0.40 10.00
C SER A 164 16.14 -0.29 10.02
N ILE A 165 16.62 0.87 10.47
CA ILE A 165 18.02 1.23 10.50
C ILE A 165 18.41 1.46 11.94
N PHE A 166 19.46 0.78 12.41
CA PHE A 166 20.01 0.97 13.74
C PHE A 166 21.36 1.70 13.66
N LYS A 167 21.47 2.81 14.39
CA LYS A 167 22.59 3.78 14.30
C LYS A 167 22.76 4.32 12.87
N ASN A 168 23.96 4.78 12.51
CA ASN A 168 24.26 5.48 11.27
C ASN A 168 24.47 4.55 10.06
N ALA A 169 23.74 3.44 9.98
CA ALA A 169 23.74 2.58 8.79
C ALA A 169 23.05 3.28 7.62
N THR A 170 23.46 2.95 6.40
CA THR A 170 22.91 3.55 5.17
C THR A 170 22.53 2.45 4.19
N VAL A 171 21.34 2.56 3.63
CA VAL A 171 20.80 1.66 2.63
C VAL A 171 20.27 2.46 1.45
N ARG A 172 20.15 1.81 0.30
CA ARG A 172 19.42 2.33 -0.86
C ARG A 172 18.35 1.32 -1.24
N CYS A 173 17.11 1.76 -1.31
CA CYS A 173 16.02 0.93 -1.80
C CYS A 173 15.95 1.04 -3.33
N ASN A 174 15.69 -0.08 -3.99
CA ASN A 174 15.41 -0.16 -5.41
C ASN A 174 14.08 -0.90 -5.59
N PHE A 175 13.05 -0.17 -6.01
CA PHE A 175 11.70 -0.72 -6.19
C PHE A 175 11.45 -1.26 -7.62
N GLY A 176 12.48 -1.29 -8.46
CA GLY A 176 12.40 -1.71 -9.86
C GLY A 176 12.05 -0.56 -10.82
N PRO A 177 11.85 -0.86 -12.12
CA PRO A 177 11.87 -2.20 -12.71
C PRO A 177 13.28 -2.76 -12.96
N SER A 178 14.31 -1.91 -12.95
CA SER A 178 15.69 -2.32 -13.20
C SER A 178 16.37 -2.78 -11.90
N PHE A 179 16.49 -4.09 -11.73
CA PHE A 179 17.13 -4.71 -10.58
C PHE A 179 18.61 -5.05 -10.83
N SER A 180 19.40 -5.08 -9.76
CA SER A 180 20.80 -5.57 -9.84
C SER A 180 20.80 -7.09 -10.04
N PHE A 181 19.87 -7.77 -9.37
CA PHE A 181 19.60 -9.20 -9.49
C PHE A 181 18.11 -9.41 -9.73
N PRO A 182 17.70 -9.85 -10.94
CA PRO A 182 16.29 -10.02 -11.26
C PRO A 182 15.65 -11.12 -10.39
N PRO A 183 14.35 -10.98 -10.03
CA PRO A 183 13.65 -11.98 -9.23
C PRO A 183 13.43 -13.28 -10.01
N PRO A 184 13.39 -14.45 -9.33
CA PRO A 184 13.28 -15.75 -9.98
C PRO A 184 11.88 -16.11 -10.56
N PHE A 185 10.79 -15.48 -10.11
CA PHE A 185 9.41 -15.97 -10.36
C PHE A 185 8.50 -15.01 -11.16
N HIS A 186 9.03 -14.18 -12.07
CA HIS A 186 8.25 -13.12 -12.73
C HIS A 186 7.52 -12.18 -11.75
N ALA A 187 8.02 -12.07 -10.51
CA ALA A 187 7.45 -11.19 -9.51
C ALA A 187 7.45 -9.73 -9.99
N GLN A 188 6.36 -9.01 -9.74
CA GLN A 188 6.21 -7.65 -10.20
C GLN A 188 7.06 -6.69 -9.36
N PRO A 189 7.69 -5.66 -9.98
CA PRO A 189 8.41 -4.65 -9.25
C PRO A 189 7.44 -3.76 -8.46
N ILE A 190 7.82 -3.38 -7.24
CA ILE A 190 7.00 -2.46 -6.42
C ILE A 190 6.74 -1.12 -7.12
N SER A 191 7.61 -0.68 -8.05
CA SER A 191 7.37 0.52 -8.86
C SER A 191 6.07 0.46 -9.67
N GLU A 192 5.67 -0.73 -10.13
CA GLU A 192 4.42 -0.92 -10.90
C GLU A 192 3.17 -0.71 -10.04
N ARG A 193 3.29 -0.95 -8.72
CA ARG A 193 2.18 -0.76 -7.80
C ARG A 193 1.69 0.68 -7.76
N ALA A 194 2.53 1.66 -8.10
CA ALA A 194 2.15 3.08 -8.11
C ALA A 194 1.01 3.36 -9.08
N THR A 195 1.12 2.89 -10.32
CA THR A 195 0.08 3.07 -11.33
C THR A 195 -1.19 2.30 -10.96
N GLN A 196 -1.04 1.04 -10.51
CA GLN A 196 -2.19 0.25 -10.05
C GLN A 196 -2.90 0.92 -8.86
N TYR A 197 -2.15 1.52 -7.93
CA TYR A 197 -2.70 2.23 -6.76
C TYR A 197 -3.54 3.42 -7.19
N GLN A 198 -3.02 4.23 -8.12
CA GLN A 198 -3.73 5.42 -8.60
C GLN A 198 -5.04 5.04 -9.28
N SER A 199 -5.02 4.03 -10.14
CA SER A 199 -6.23 3.52 -10.80
C SER A 199 -7.24 2.99 -9.78
N GLU A 200 -6.81 2.12 -8.85
CA GLU A 200 -7.68 1.56 -7.80
C GLU A 200 -8.29 2.65 -6.91
N GLN A 201 -7.49 3.65 -6.49
CA GLN A 201 -7.97 4.73 -5.64
C GLN A 201 -8.93 5.66 -6.38
N THR A 202 -8.63 5.98 -7.65
CA THR A 202 -9.52 6.82 -8.48
C THR A 202 -10.86 6.14 -8.66
N MET A 203 -10.86 4.83 -8.93
CA MET A 203 -12.10 4.06 -9.05
C MET A 203 -12.88 4.00 -7.73
N ALA A 204 -12.20 3.82 -6.60
CA ALA A 204 -12.83 3.84 -5.28
C ALA A 204 -13.51 5.19 -4.98
N ASP A 205 -12.80 6.29 -5.27
CA ASP A 205 -13.32 7.64 -5.08
C ASP A 205 -14.51 7.93 -6.00
N LEU A 206 -14.46 7.51 -7.27
CA LEU A 206 -15.58 7.66 -8.22
C LEU A 206 -16.82 6.89 -7.78
N VAL A 207 -16.67 5.64 -7.36
CA VAL A 207 -17.77 4.81 -6.85
C VAL A 207 -18.38 5.45 -5.61
N TYR A 208 -17.53 5.94 -4.69
CA TYR A 208 -17.99 6.64 -3.49
C TYR A 208 -18.81 7.89 -3.83
N ILE A 209 -18.30 8.76 -4.71
CA ILE A 209 -19.00 9.99 -5.12
C ILE A 209 -20.34 9.65 -5.79
N ALA A 210 -20.36 8.66 -6.69
CA ALA A 210 -21.57 8.24 -7.38
C ALA A 210 -22.65 7.71 -6.41
N ASN A 211 -22.27 6.90 -5.42
CA ASN A 211 -23.19 6.39 -4.42
C ASN A 211 -23.68 7.49 -3.49
N ARG A 212 -22.78 8.35 -3.01
CA ARG A 212 -23.14 9.47 -2.14
C ARG A 212 -24.09 10.46 -2.81
N ASN A 213 -23.88 10.74 -4.10
CA ASN A 213 -24.78 11.60 -4.87
C ASN A 213 -26.19 11.01 -4.97
N LYS A 214 -26.32 9.69 -5.19
CA LYS A 214 -27.64 9.02 -5.20
C LYS A 214 -28.37 9.16 -3.87
N GLU A 215 -27.67 8.97 -2.75
CA GLU A 215 -28.23 9.16 -1.40
C GLU A 215 -28.71 10.60 -1.17
N LEU A 216 -27.93 11.59 -1.62
CA LEU A 216 -28.29 13.00 -1.49
C LEU A 216 -29.55 13.35 -2.31
N VAL A 217 -29.62 12.87 -3.56
CA VAL A 217 -30.79 13.04 -4.42
C VAL A 217 -32.05 12.43 -3.78
N GLN A 218 -31.92 11.23 -3.22
CA GLN A 218 -33.03 10.52 -2.56
C GLN A 218 -33.47 11.21 -1.26
N SER A 219 -32.52 11.70 -0.45
CA SER A 219 -32.80 12.32 0.85
C SER A 219 -33.28 13.77 0.77
N GLN A 220 -32.86 14.53 -0.23
CA GLN A 220 -33.23 15.94 -0.39
C GLN A 220 -34.44 16.16 -1.32
N GLY A 221 -35.04 15.11 -1.88
CA GLY A 221 -36.17 15.22 -2.79
C GLY A 221 -35.88 16.06 -4.05
N VAL A 222 -34.60 16.24 -4.37
CA VAL A 222 -34.15 17.04 -5.52
C VAL A 222 -34.42 16.21 -6.78
N ARG A 223 -35.54 16.52 -7.45
CA ARG A 223 -35.80 16.03 -8.80
C ARG A 223 -34.84 16.74 -9.75
N ASP A 224 -33.91 15.96 -10.28
CA ASP A 224 -33.00 16.26 -11.37
C ASP A 224 -31.94 17.35 -11.12
N TYR A 225 -30.69 16.90 -10.96
CA TYR A 225 -29.54 17.69 -11.41
C TYR A 225 -29.61 17.77 -12.94
N GLN A 226 -30.41 18.69 -13.45
CA GLN A 226 -30.43 19.01 -14.86
C GLN A 226 -29.07 19.65 -15.18
N PHE A 227 -28.19 18.86 -15.81
CA PHE A 227 -26.93 19.35 -16.36
C PHE A 227 -27.27 20.58 -17.20
N CYS A 228 -26.89 21.78 -16.76
CA CYS A 228 -27.09 23.02 -17.52
C CYS A 228 -26.17 23.01 -18.75
N ALA A 229 -26.47 22.15 -19.72
CA ALA A 229 -25.98 22.20 -21.07
C ALA A 229 -27.17 22.54 -21.97
N THR A 230 -27.84 23.66 -21.71
CA THR A 230 -28.69 24.26 -22.74
C THR A 230 -27.80 25.08 -23.67
N PRO A 231 -27.87 24.86 -25.01
CA PRO A 231 -27.19 25.72 -25.96
C PRO A 231 -27.75 27.14 -25.79
N LYS A 232 -26.88 28.16 -25.82
CA LYS A 232 -27.32 29.56 -25.87
C LYS A 232 -28.32 29.72 -27.02
N GLN A 233 -29.60 29.92 -26.69
CA GLN A 233 -30.61 30.35 -27.66
C GLN A 233 -30.18 31.71 -28.22
N SER A 234 -30.28 31.82 -29.55
CA SER A 234 -29.94 32.97 -30.36
C SER A 234 -30.65 34.25 -29.90
N CYS A 235 -29.95 35.38 -29.99
CA CYS A 235 -30.53 36.71 -29.75
C CYS A 235 -31.67 37.00 -30.75
N PRO A 236 -32.81 37.58 -30.32
CA PRO A 236 -33.84 38.02 -31.24
C PRO A 236 -33.41 39.29 -32.00
N GLU A 237 -33.70 39.31 -33.31
CA GLU A 237 -33.50 40.45 -34.20
C GLU A 237 -34.26 41.69 -33.71
N LYS A 238 -33.60 42.86 -33.78
CA LYS A 238 -34.21 44.16 -33.48
C LYS A 238 -35.26 44.50 -34.54
N ALA A 239 -36.52 44.59 -34.14
CA ALA A 239 -37.59 45.11 -34.96
C ALA A 239 -37.35 46.60 -35.31
N VAL A 240 -37.30 46.89 -36.60
CA VAL A 240 -37.24 48.24 -37.18
C VAL A 240 -38.60 48.92 -37.00
N ARG A 241 -38.65 50.04 -36.27
CA ARG A 241 -39.82 50.93 -36.24
C ARG A 241 -39.86 51.76 -37.52
N LYS A 242 -40.91 51.60 -38.34
CA LYS A 242 -41.31 52.58 -39.35
C LYS A 242 -42.28 53.57 -38.71
N ASN A 243 -41.95 54.86 -38.76
CA ASN A 243 -42.87 55.97 -38.52
C ASN A 243 -43.30 56.56 -39.88
N ALA A 244 -44.60 56.71 -40.07
CA ALA A 244 -45.33 57.65 -40.94
C ALA A 244 -46.81 57.46 -40.52
N ASP A 245 -47.57 58.45 -40.09
CA ASP A 245 -47.63 59.87 -40.47
C ASP A 245 -47.62 60.83 -39.26
#